data_AF-A0A094I0I8-F1
#
_entry.id   AF-A0A094I0I8-F1
#
_cell.length_a   1.000
_cell.length_b   1.000
_cell.length_c   1.000
_cell.angle_alpha   90.00
_cell.angle_beta   90.00
_cell.angle_gamma   90.00
#
_symmetry.space_group_name_H-M   'P 1'
#
loop_
_entity.id
_entity.type
_entity.pdbx_description
1 polymer ?
#
loop_
_entity_poly.entity_id
_entity_poly.type
_entity_poly.pdbx_seq_one_letter_code
_entity_poly.pdbx_strand_id
1 'polypeptide(L)'
;MDSEFIKEQMQSKSLFPAITDPTIRLEVERRLLKIEHPIPSIFTLFKHLRYLNPAAKAVQALLPNSTKKTLRQTFQFQFQLENARQPLQIQESETSYTAVSGDCNKKFDLAFRELILCSWRYFANSPRISSKKNMNPIEQDVDGTKRFLGFRLLEFSQQIGFSTETNQAAGEDPTETLLADMLRSLPKEIFNVDRATPETLSIPFKEYLSNLTLTSNTTLKPSLTTVGIGESLSERCGRRSSKPIDDEDRLHLFLRKMHAPLDDFPRGGYDISSFYVKKSIYLAFFGETVVPEAESQTDDDAQDAGASVHTDHASAAGTPTNQDSSSANRTTPEHQNNSEPQPQNNPPEHQSTSEPQPQNNPQEDVIFVSKNSRDVLARCPFNPESVTLQASKYALSEYSLMTEQGIYVIYSQCYNELVRSNSRKILVHPKLLDEVAEEREQRRRGEQERSEWEDTARDQRQLGRTQATHIHRHKRLHKRREEEL
;
A
#
# COMPACT_ATOMS: atom_id res chain seq x y z
N MET A 1 -15.87 -19.90 5.86
CA MET A 1 -15.51 -19.58 7.26
C MET A 1 -16.41 -18.52 7.88
N ASP A 2 -16.24 -17.21 7.63
CA ASP A 2 -17.12 -16.20 8.25
C ASP A 2 -18.60 -16.39 7.86
N SER A 3 -18.84 -16.75 6.60
CA SER A 3 -20.17 -17.10 6.09
C SER A 3 -20.78 -18.31 6.79
N GLU A 4 -19.97 -19.31 7.16
CA GLU A 4 -20.43 -20.51 7.86
C GLU A 4 -20.77 -20.19 9.31
N PHE A 5 -19.90 -19.43 9.98
CA PHE A 5 -20.18 -18.93 11.32
C PHE A 5 -21.48 -18.12 11.37
N ILE A 6 -21.69 -17.20 10.41
CA ILE A 6 -22.94 -16.42 10.34
C ILE A 6 -24.14 -17.35 10.15
N LYS A 7 -24.08 -18.29 9.21
CA LYS A 7 -25.16 -19.26 8.96
C LYS A 7 -25.47 -20.09 10.21
N GLU A 8 -24.46 -20.62 10.88
CA GLU A 8 -24.60 -21.42 12.10
C GLU A 8 -25.24 -20.60 13.23
N GLN A 9 -24.77 -19.37 13.46
CA GLN A 9 -25.29 -18.50 14.51
C GLN A 9 -26.70 -17.98 14.20
N MET A 10 -27.05 -17.82 12.93
CA MET A 10 -28.41 -17.53 12.48
C MET A 10 -29.34 -18.74 12.68
N GLN A 11 -28.89 -19.95 12.40
CA GLN A 11 -29.67 -21.19 12.58
C GLN A 11 -29.90 -21.50 14.07
N SER A 12 -28.87 -21.37 14.90
CA SER A 12 -28.94 -21.59 16.34
C SER A 12 -29.72 -20.52 17.11
N LYS A 13 -30.20 -19.48 16.42
CA LYS A 13 -30.90 -18.31 16.99
C LYS A 13 -30.05 -17.50 17.99
N SER A 14 -28.74 -17.70 17.98
CA SER A 14 -27.78 -16.91 18.76
C SER A 14 -27.71 -15.47 18.24
N LEU A 15 -27.65 -15.30 16.91
CA LEU A 15 -27.77 -13.98 16.27
C LEU A 15 -29.23 -13.58 16.10
N PHE A 16 -29.52 -12.33 16.49
CA PHE A 16 -30.86 -11.71 16.42
C PHE A 16 -31.96 -12.58 17.04
N PRO A 17 -31.86 -12.99 18.32
CA PRO A 17 -32.81 -13.91 18.95
C PRO A 17 -34.25 -13.39 18.97
N ALA A 18 -34.43 -12.07 18.96
CA ALA A 18 -35.75 -11.43 18.93
C ALA A 18 -36.49 -11.59 17.59
N ILE A 19 -35.80 -11.93 16.50
CA ILE A 19 -36.43 -12.17 15.19
C ILE A 19 -36.82 -13.64 15.13
N THR A 20 -38.10 -13.96 15.32
CA THR A 20 -38.59 -15.34 15.36
C THR A 20 -39.14 -15.84 14.02
N ASP A 21 -39.59 -14.93 13.16
CA ASP A 21 -40.14 -15.25 11.84
C ASP A 21 -39.07 -15.88 10.92
N PRO A 22 -39.25 -17.12 10.45
CA PRO A 22 -38.25 -17.82 9.63
C PRO A 22 -37.91 -17.13 8.32
N THR A 23 -38.90 -16.48 7.68
CA THR A 23 -38.71 -15.78 6.40
C THR A 23 -37.88 -14.52 6.60
N ILE A 24 -38.17 -13.74 7.64
CA ILE A 24 -37.39 -12.55 7.99
C ILE A 24 -35.97 -12.95 8.39
N ARG A 25 -35.79 -14.04 9.16
CA ARG A 25 -34.44 -14.53 9.52
C ARG A 25 -33.61 -14.90 8.30
N LEU A 26 -34.20 -15.63 7.35
CA LEU A 26 -33.51 -16.00 6.11
C LEU A 26 -33.12 -14.77 5.29
N GLU A 27 -33.99 -13.76 5.23
CA GLU A 27 -33.69 -12.51 4.53
C GLU A 27 -32.57 -11.71 5.23
N VAL A 28 -32.56 -11.67 6.56
CA VAL A 28 -31.47 -11.06 7.34
C VAL A 28 -30.14 -11.80 7.10
N GLU A 29 -30.14 -13.13 7.16
CA GLU A 29 -28.95 -13.96 6.86
C GLU A 29 -28.43 -13.64 5.45
N ARG A 30 -29.32 -13.66 4.45
CA ARG A 30 -28.98 -13.35 3.06
C ARG A 30 -28.40 -11.93 2.90
N ARG A 31 -28.86 -10.95 3.69
CA ARG A 31 -28.32 -9.59 3.68
C ARG A 31 -26.96 -9.52 4.36
N LEU A 32 -26.78 -10.18 5.50
CA LEU A 32 -25.49 -10.23 6.20
C LEU A 32 -24.40 -10.84 5.34
N LEU A 33 -24.72 -11.93 4.63
CA LEU A 33 -23.77 -12.61 3.73
C LEU A 33 -23.40 -11.79 2.48
N LYS A 34 -24.15 -10.71 2.18
CA LYS A 34 -23.81 -9.77 1.09
C LYS A 34 -22.92 -8.62 1.54
N ILE A 35 -22.65 -8.49 2.83
CA ILE A 35 -21.79 -7.41 3.33
C ILE A 35 -20.36 -7.76 2.99
N GLU A 36 -19.76 -7.00 2.08
CA GLU A 36 -18.40 -7.24 1.59
C GLU A 36 -17.30 -6.61 2.45
N HIS A 37 -17.64 -6.11 3.63
CA HIS A 37 -16.73 -5.44 4.56
C HIS A 37 -16.92 -5.97 5.99
N PRO A 38 -15.88 -6.01 6.83
CA PRO A 38 -16.03 -6.32 8.24
C PRO A 38 -17.01 -5.34 8.90
N ILE A 39 -18.02 -5.88 9.58
CA ILE A 39 -19.01 -5.07 10.31
C ILE A 39 -18.33 -4.45 11.53
N PRO A 40 -18.20 -3.11 11.62
CA PRO A 40 -17.59 -2.49 12.79
C PRO A 40 -18.46 -2.69 14.04
N SER A 41 -17.82 -2.86 15.19
CA SER A 41 -18.45 -2.84 16.50
C SER A 41 -17.77 -1.80 17.38
N ILE A 42 -18.37 -1.49 18.53
CA ILE A 42 -17.75 -0.61 19.54
C ILE A 42 -16.39 -1.19 19.98
N PHE A 43 -16.29 -2.52 20.08
CA PHE A 43 -15.03 -3.18 20.42
C PHE A 43 -13.96 -2.95 19.35
N THR A 44 -14.29 -3.16 18.07
CA THR A 44 -13.32 -2.96 16.98
C THR A 44 -12.95 -1.49 16.85
N LEU A 45 -13.89 -0.56 17.07
CA LEU A 45 -13.61 0.88 17.11
C LEU A 45 -12.50 1.22 18.12
N PHE A 46 -12.58 0.73 19.36
CA PHE A 46 -11.53 1.00 20.35
C PHE A 46 -10.19 0.37 19.98
N LYS A 47 -10.19 -0.81 19.37
CA LYS A 47 -8.97 -1.47 18.88
C LYS A 47 -8.35 -0.69 17.72
N HIS A 48 -9.17 -0.23 16.76
CA HIS A 48 -8.73 0.58 15.62
C HIS A 48 -8.18 1.93 16.08
N LEU A 49 -8.83 2.60 17.04
CA LEU A 49 -8.33 3.84 17.63
C LEU A 49 -6.93 3.67 18.22
N ARG A 50 -6.68 2.58 18.96
CA ARG A 50 -5.33 2.30 19.51
C ARG A 50 -4.29 2.08 18.41
N TYR A 51 -4.71 1.46 17.31
CA TYR A 51 -3.84 1.19 16.18
C TYR A 51 -3.48 2.46 15.39
N LEU A 52 -4.45 3.36 15.18
CA LEU A 52 -4.26 4.61 14.45
C LEU A 52 -3.65 5.73 15.30
N ASN A 53 -3.74 5.65 16.63
CA ASN A 53 -3.24 6.68 17.55
C ASN A 53 -1.78 7.11 17.32
N PRO A 54 -0.80 6.21 17.03
CA PRO A 54 0.57 6.63 16.73
C PRO A 54 0.65 7.51 15.48
N ALA A 55 -0.09 7.17 14.42
CA ALA A 55 -0.14 7.97 13.21
C ALA A 55 -0.82 9.33 13.46
N ALA A 56 -1.96 9.33 14.15
CA ALA A 56 -2.64 10.58 14.51
C ALA A 56 -1.75 11.54 15.32
N LYS A 57 -0.93 11.00 16.24
CA LYS A 57 0.04 11.79 17.01
C LYS A 57 1.18 12.34 16.16
N ALA A 58 1.68 11.57 15.21
CA ALA A 58 2.70 12.04 14.27
C ALA A 58 2.19 13.19 13.40
N VAL A 59 0.94 13.11 12.91
CA VAL A 59 0.30 14.21 12.18
C VAL A 59 0.04 15.41 13.10
N GLN A 60 -0.40 15.17 14.33
CA GLN A 60 -0.61 16.24 15.32
C GLN A 60 0.69 17.01 15.63
N ALA A 61 1.83 16.33 15.62
CA ALA A 61 3.14 16.95 15.88
C ALA A 61 3.60 17.95 14.81
N LEU A 62 2.99 17.94 13.62
CA LEU A 62 3.26 18.93 12.57
C LEU A 62 2.62 20.30 12.86
N LEU A 63 1.74 20.36 13.86
CA LEU A 63 0.98 21.56 14.19
C LEU A 63 1.57 22.23 15.44
N PRO A 64 1.45 23.57 15.54
CA PRO A 64 1.80 24.28 16.76
C PRO A 64 0.94 23.80 17.95
N ASN A 65 1.53 23.82 19.15
CA ASN A 65 0.87 23.38 20.36
C ASN A 65 -0.42 24.19 20.61
N SER A 66 -1.48 23.47 21.02
CA SER A 66 -2.74 24.03 21.52
C SER A 66 -3.61 24.76 20.49
N THR A 67 -4.52 24.01 19.88
CA THR A 67 -5.79 24.56 19.40
C THR A 67 -6.94 23.79 20.04
N LYS A 68 -8.01 24.47 20.49
CA LYS A 68 -9.26 23.84 20.97
C LYS A 68 -10.07 23.16 19.83
N LYS A 69 -9.48 23.08 18.64
CA LYS A 69 -10.08 22.59 17.41
C LYS A 69 -9.68 21.13 17.18
N THR A 70 -10.47 20.42 16.39
CA THR A 70 -10.10 19.07 15.95
C THR A 70 -8.91 19.13 15.00
N LEU A 71 -8.17 18.01 14.88
CA LEU A 71 -7.02 17.90 13.97
C LEU A 71 -7.36 18.36 12.55
N ARG A 72 -8.48 17.86 12.00
CA ARG A 72 -8.96 18.23 10.66
C ARG A 72 -9.24 19.73 10.53
N GLN A 73 -9.91 20.33 11.51
CA GLN A 73 -10.18 21.77 11.50
C GLN A 73 -8.89 22.58 11.50
N THR A 74 -7.90 22.19 12.29
CA THR A 74 -6.62 22.91 12.35
C THR A 74 -5.86 22.81 11.03
N PHE A 75 -5.81 21.63 10.41
CA PHE A 75 -5.22 21.46 9.07
C PHE A 75 -5.98 22.22 7.99
N GLN A 76 -7.29 22.38 8.11
CA GLN A 76 -8.07 23.18 7.17
C GLN A 76 -7.63 24.65 7.16
N PHE A 77 -7.26 25.21 8.32
CA PHE A 77 -6.68 26.56 8.39
C PHE A 77 -5.25 26.63 7.84
N GLN A 78 -4.50 25.53 7.89
CA GLN A 78 -3.14 25.46 7.35
C GLN A 78 -3.11 25.13 5.85
N PHE A 79 -4.24 24.75 5.25
CA PHE A 79 -4.30 24.44 3.82
C PHE A 79 -4.33 25.76 3.02
N GLN A 80 -3.24 26.05 2.30
CA GLN A 80 -3.08 27.35 1.63
C GLN A 80 -4.05 27.51 0.46
N LEU A 81 -4.69 28.68 0.39
CA LEU A 81 -5.68 28.98 -0.64
C LEU A 81 -5.06 29.23 -2.03
N GLU A 82 -3.79 29.63 -2.11
CA GLU A 82 -3.08 29.79 -3.38
C GLU A 82 -2.90 28.45 -4.12
N ASN A 83 -2.73 27.37 -3.35
CA ASN A 83 -2.71 25.99 -3.85
C ASN A 83 -4.09 25.52 -4.35
N ALA A 84 -5.18 26.27 -4.10
CA ALA A 84 -6.48 25.92 -4.66
C ALA A 84 -6.50 26.00 -6.20
N ARG A 85 -5.63 26.82 -6.80
CA ARG A 85 -5.49 26.91 -8.27
C ARG A 85 -4.58 25.82 -8.84
N GLN A 86 -3.56 25.38 -8.09
CA GLN A 86 -2.66 24.32 -8.52
C GLN A 86 -3.32 22.95 -8.36
N PRO A 87 -3.02 21.97 -9.22
CA PRO A 87 -3.49 20.61 -9.02
C PRO A 87 -2.83 20.01 -7.76
N LEU A 88 -3.61 19.24 -7.00
CA LEU A 88 -3.10 18.49 -5.86
C LEU A 88 -2.31 17.27 -6.36
N GLN A 89 -1.11 17.06 -5.83
CA GLN A 89 -0.31 15.87 -6.12
C GLN A 89 -0.75 14.71 -5.20
N ILE A 90 -1.43 13.72 -5.75
CA ILE A 90 -1.85 12.48 -5.09
C ILE A 90 -0.73 11.46 -5.23
N GLN A 91 -0.39 10.77 -4.14
CA GLN A 91 0.77 9.89 -4.11
C GLN A 91 0.35 8.45 -4.48
N GLU A 92 1.01 7.85 -5.48
CA GLU A 92 0.75 6.47 -5.93
C GLU A 92 1.76 5.47 -5.37
N SER A 93 2.98 5.94 -5.12
CA SER A 93 4.10 5.22 -4.51
C SER A 93 4.95 6.19 -3.68
N GLU A 94 6.00 5.70 -3.00
CA GLU A 94 6.92 6.61 -2.28
C GLU A 94 7.62 7.63 -3.19
N THR A 95 7.61 7.45 -4.51
CA THR A 95 8.30 8.31 -5.49
C THR A 95 7.43 8.83 -6.63
N SER A 96 6.21 8.32 -6.82
CA SER A 96 5.35 8.73 -7.93
C SER A 96 4.06 9.40 -7.48
N TYR A 97 3.61 10.36 -8.30
CA TYR A 97 2.50 11.25 -8.01
C TYR A 97 1.61 11.43 -9.25
N THR A 98 0.32 11.67 -9.03
CA THR A 98 -0.64 12.07 -10.05
C THR A 98 -1.31 13.40 -9.69
N ALA A 99 -1.46 14.28 -10.68
CA ALA A 99 -2.10 15.56 -10.50
C ALA A 99 -3.64 15.39 -10.49
N VAL A 100 -4.30 16.03 -9.52
CA VAL A 100 -5.75 16.06 -9.39
C VAL A 100 -6.26 17.50 -9.25
N SER A 101 -7.11 17.89 -10.20
CA SER A 101 -7.85 19.16 -10.17
C SER A 101 -9.17 19.01 -9.41
N GLY A 102 -9.74 20.14 -8.96
CA GLY A 102 -11.00 20.14 -8.21
C GLY A 102 -11.18 21.38 -7.33
N ASP A 103 -12.33 21.45 -6.67
CA ASP A 103 -12.60 22.51 -5.70
C ASP A 103 -11.71 22.38 -4.45
N CYS A 104 -11.52 23.50 -3.75
CA CYS A 104 -10.64 23.57 -2.58
C CYS A 104 -11.05 22.60 -1.45
N ASN A 105 -12.34 22.33 -1.27
CA ASN A 105 -12.80 21.44 -0.20
C ASN A 105 -12.49 19.98 -0.52
N LYS A 106 -12.68 19.56 -1.79
CA LYS A 106 -12.26 18.23 -2.24
C LYS A 106 -10.75 18.05 -2.16
N LYS A 107 -9.98 19.03 -2.65
CA LYS A 107 -8.51 18.99 -2.55
C LYS A 107 -8.04 18.89 -1.10
N PHE A 108 -8.61 19.69 -0.20
CA PHE A 108 -8.32 19.59 1.23
C PHE A 108 -8.64 18.20 1.80
N ASP A 109 -9.80 17.63 1.47
CA ASP A 109 -10.19 16.31 1.98
C ASP A 109 -9.23 15.21 1.50
N LEU A 110 -8.84 15.23 0.22
CA LEU A 110 -7.86 14.30 -0.34
C LEU A 110 -6.47 14.50 0.29
N ALA A 111 -5.98 15.73 0.39
CA ALA A 111 -4.69 16.05 1.01
C ALA A 111 -4.64 15.62 2.49
N PHE A 112 -5.71 15.84 3.25
CA PHE A 112 -5.78 15.41 4.64
C PHE A 112 -5.76 13.88 4.77
N ARG A 113 -6.45 13.16 3.87
CA ARG A 113 -6.42 11.68 3.82
C ARG A 113 -5.05 11.15 3.43
N GLU A 114 -4.37 11.78 2.46
CA GLU A 114 -2.99 11.46 2.07
C GLU A 114 -2.04 11.60 3.25
N LEU A 115 -2.13 12.70 3.99
CA LEU A 115 -1.31 12.96 5.15
C LEU A 115 -1.47 11.86 6.23
N ILE A 116 -2.72 11.45 6.49
CA ILE A 116 -2.99 10.36 7.44
C ILE A 116 -2.45 9.02 6.93
N LEU A 117 -2.62 8.70 5.64
CA LEU A 117 -2.12 7.45 5.06
C LEU A 117 -0.59 7.39 5.09
N CYS A 118 0.09 8.48 4.75
CA CYS A 118 1.54 8.61 4.87
C CYS A 118 2.00 8.37 6.31
N SER A 119 1.36 9.02 7.27
CA SER A 119 1.67 8.79 8.68
C SER A 119 1.35 7.36 9.15
N TRP A 120 0.30 6.74 8.62
CA TRP A 120 -0.04 5.35 8.91
C TRP A 120 1.10 4.43 8.45
N ARG A 121 1.55 4.57 7.19
CA ARG A 121 2.68 3.81 6.62
C ARG A 121 3.91 3.85 7.53
N TYR A 122 4.24 5.01 8.06
CA TYR A 122 5.46 5.21 8.84
C TYR A 122 5.31 4.80 10.32
N PHE A 123 4.15 5.03 10.95
CA PHE A 123 4.07 5.04 12.41
C PHE A 123 3.10 4.03 13.04
N ALA A 124 2.09 3.51 12.33
CA ALA A 124 1.06 2.69 12.97
C ALA A 124 1.59 1.33 13.48
N ASN A 125 2.57 0.75 12.78
CA ASN A 125 3.10 -0.60 13.06
C ASN A 125 4.47 -0.63 13.75
N SER A 126 4.96 0.50 14.28
CA SER A 126 6.27 0.52 14.99
C SER A 126 6.27 -0.35 16.26
N PRO A 127 7.05 -1.45 16.35
CA PRO A 127 7.09 -2.32 17.54
C PRO A 127 7.66 -1.61 18.78
N ARG A 128 8.40 -0.50 18.59
CA ARG A 128 9.05 0.28 19.64
C ARG A 128 8.26 1.54 20.01
N ILE A 129 6.99 1.40 20.36
CA ILE A 129 6.26 2.49 21.05
C ILE A 129 6.56 2.32 22.54
N SER A 130 7.72 2.81 22.96
CA SER A 130 8.01 3.01 24.38
C SER A 130 7.03 4.05 24.93
N SER A 131 6.20 3.61 25.87
CA SER A 131 5.66 4.39 26.98
C SER A 131 5.35 5.88 26.76
N LYS A 132 4.33 6.21 25.95
CA LYS A 132 3.45 7.40 26.06
C LYS A 132 4.07 8.83 26.09
N LYS A 133 5.36 9.03 26.34
CA LYS A 133 5.89 10.31 26.83
C LYS A 133 6.45 11.20 25.73
N ASN A 134 7.06 10.63 24.69
CA ASN A 134 7.61 11.39 23.56
C ASN A 134 7.18 10.71 22.24
N MET A 135 5.98 11.02 21.74
CA MET A 135 5.46 10.49 20.47
C MET A 135 5.52 11.49 19.32
N ASN A 136 6.14 12.65 19.53
CA ASN A 136 6.44 13.56 18.44
C ASN A 136 7.64 12.97 17.67
N PRO A 137 7.45 12.46 16.44
CA PRO A 137 8.56 11.87 15.69
C PRO A 137 9.63 12.90 15.37
N ILE A 138 9.27 14.18 15.16
CA ILE A 138 10.21 15.25 14.79
C ILE A 138 11.14 15.61 15.96
N GLU A 139 10.62 15.55 17.19
CA GLU A 139 11.37 15.85 18.41
C GLU A 139 12.04 14.61 19.03
N GLN A 140 12.00 13.46 18.35
CA GLN A 140 12.50 12.20 18.92
C GLN A 140 14.03 12.11 18.88
N ASP A 141 14.66 12.04 20.04
CA ASP A 141 16.12 11.96 20.23
C ASP A 141 16.66 10.53 20.37
N VAL A 142 15.80 9.58 20.77
CA VAL A 142 16.20 8.18 21.06
C VAL A 142 16.24 7.28 19.82
N ASP A 143 15.48 7.61 18.77
CA ASP A 143 15.38 6.75 17.59
C ASP A 143 15.31 7.62 16.33
N GLY A 144 16.49 7.75 15.71
CA GLY A 144 16.74 8.60 14.56
C GLY A 144 16.00 8.17 13.29
N THR A 145 15.67 6.88 13.15
CA THR A 145 14.84 6.41 12.02
C THR A 145 13.44 7.01 12.09
N LYS A 146 12.79 7.02 13.27
CA LYS A 146 11.49 7.70 13.37
C LYS A 146 11.60 9.21 13.22
N ARG A 147 12.72 9.81 13.66
CA ARG A 147 12.98 11.24 13.44
C ARG A 147 13.06 11.59 11.96
N PHE A 148 13.82 10.80 11.21
CA PHE A 148 13.89 10.85 9.75
C PHE A 148 12.50 10.73 9.11
N LEU A 149 11.70 9.73 9.50
CA LEU A 149 10.33 9.57 9.00
C LEU A 149 9.42 10.75 9.40
N GLY A 150 9.69 11.40 10.53
CA GLY A 150 9.01 12.63 10.95
C GLY A 150 9.29 13.81 10.01
N PHE A 151 10.56 13.99 9.62
CA PHE A 151 10.94 14.98 8.62
C PHE A 151 10.34 14.68 7.24
N ARG A 152 10.33 13.41 6.81
CA ARG A 152 9.67 12.99 5.57
C ARG A 152 8.17 13.30 5.58
N LEU A 153 7.50 13.08 6.71
CA LEU A 153 6.09 13.43 6.87
C LEU A 153 5.86 14.95 6.80
N LEU A 154 6.76 15.74 7.37
CA LEU A 154 6.71 17.20 7.31
C LEU A 154 6.88 17.72 5.88
N GLU A 155 7.93 17.27 5.19
CA GLU A 155 8.20 17.58 3.78
C GLU A 155 6.98 17.24 2.90
N PHE A 156 6.44 16.04 3.06
CA PHE A 156 5.25 15.60 2.35
C PHE A 156 4.03 16.49 2.62
N SER A 157 3.82 16.91 3.89
CA SER A 157 2.70 17.77 4.24
C SER A 157 2.77 19.15 3.57
N GLN A 158 3.98 19.70 3.41
CA GLN A 158 4.21 20.95 2.70
C GLN A 158 3.97 20.77 1.20
N GLN A 159 4.46 19.66 0.62
CA GLN A 159 4.27 19.32 -0.79
C GLN A 159 2.79 19.22 -1.19
N ILE A 160 1.94 18.66 -0.32
CA ILE A 160 0.49 18.54 -0.56
C ILE A 160 -0.31 19.78 -0.14
N GLY A 161 0.36 20.88 0.21
CA GLY A 161 -0.22 22.21 0.34
C GLY A 161 -0.52 22.71 1.76
N PHE A 162 0.02 22.08 2.80
CA PHE A 162 -0.12 22.53 4.19
C PHE A 162 1.02 23.46 4.64
N SER A 163 0.66 24.55 5.31
CA SER A 163 1.57 25.46 6.01
C SER A 163 1.94 24.91 7.38
N THR A 164 2.75 23.86 7.40
CA THR A 164 3.28 23.30 8.65
C THR A 164 4.64 23.93 8.94
N GLU A 165 4.65 24.95 9.79
CA GLU A 165 5.88 25.49 10.36
C GLU A 165 6.22 24.73 11.64
N THR A 166 7.40 24.12 11.67
CA THR A 166 7.96 23.59 12.93
C THR A 166 9.23 24.38 13.23
N ASN A 167 9.39 24.78 14.49
CA ASN A 167 10.53 25.59 14.95
C ASN A 167 11.92 24.93 14.76
N GLN A 168 11.96 23.70 14.24
CA GLN A 168 13.16 22.86 14.17
C GLN A 168 13.61 22.54 12.73
N ALA A 169 12.83 22.88 11.70
CA ALA A 169 13.04 22.33 10.34
C ALA A 169 13.68 23.30 9.33
N ALA A 170 14.03 24.53 9.72
CA ALA A 170 14.65 25.47 8.78
C ALA A 170 16.17 25.29 8.76
N GLY A 171 16.68 24.25 8.08
CA GLY A 171 18.07 24.23 7.60
C GLY A 171 18.87 22.93 7.72
N GLU A 172 18.43 21.93 8.47
CA GLU A 172 19.13 20.63 8.57
C GLU A 172 18.59 19.62 7.56
N ASP A 173 19.49 18.95 6.83
CA ASP A 173 19.14 17.86 5.92
C ASP A 173 18.72 16.61 6.73
N PRO A 174 17.50 16.08 6.55
CA PRO A 174 17.02 14.94 7.34
C PRO A 174 17.90 13.69 7.25
N THR A 175 18.56 13.48 6.11
CA THR A 175 19.44 12.33 5.88
C THR A 175 20.76 12.49 6.62
N GLU A 176 21.29 13.72 6.70
CA GLU A 176 22.43 14.04 7.56
C GLU A 176 22.10 13.86 9.03
N THR A 177 20.93 14.32 9.47
CA THR A 177 20.48 14.12 10.85
C THR A 177 20.35 12.63 11.17
N LEU A 178 19.80 11.82 10.25
CA LEU A 178 19.72 10.36 10.40
C LEU A 178 21.10 9.73 10.56
N LEU A 179 22.05 10.07 9.67
CA LEU A 179 23.40 9.55 9.73
C LEU A 179 24.08 9.94 11.06
N ALA A 180 23.93 11.19 11.47
CA ALA A 180 24.46 11.67 12.74
C ALA A 180 23.84 10.95 13.94
N ASP A 181 22.52 10.70 13.93
CA ASP A 181 21.82 9.94 14.97
C ASP A 181 22.32 8.48 15.02
N MET A 182 22.50 7.84 13.88
CA MET A 182 23.06 6.48 13.80
C MET A 182 24.48 6.42 14.38
N LEU A 183 25.34 7.35 14.01
CA LEU A 183 26.72 7.42 14.52
C LEU A 183 26.76 7.72 16.03
N ARG A 184 25.87 8.60 16.53
CA ARG A 184 25.74 8.91 17.96
C ARG A 184 25.17 7.75 18.79
N SER A 185 24.48 6.80 18.17
CA SER A 185 23.95 5.60 18.84
C SER A 185 25.01 4.52 19.10
N LEU A 186 26.20 4.66 18.50
CA LEU A 186 27.31 3.72 18.72
C LEU A 186 27.84 3.83 20.16
N PRO A 187 28.29 2.72 20.78
CA PRO A 187 28.87 2.74 22.12
C PRO A 187 30.08 3.68 22.19
N LYS A 188 29.97 4.74 22.99
CA LYS A 188 30.99 5.79 23.11
C LYS A 188 32.28 5.28 23.75
N GLU A 189 32.19 4.17 24.48
CA GLU A 189 33.32 3.49 25.09
C GLU A 189 34.23 2.82 24.05
N ILE A 190 33.69 2.52 22.87
CA ILE A 190 34.39 1.82 21.78
C ILE A 190 34.67 2.79 20.62
N PHE A 191 33.71 3.66 20.31
CA PHE A 191 33.76 4.54 19.14
C PHE A 191 33.80 6.01 19.59
N ASN A 192 34.87 6.73 19.24
CA ASN A 192 34.98 8.17 19.48
C ASN A 192 34.32 8.96 18.35
N VAL A 193 32.99 9.04 18.39
CA VAL A 193 32.16 9.80 17.43
C VAL A 193 31.64 11.07 18.10
N ASP A 194 32.53 12.04 18.32
CA ASP A 194 32.19 13.35 18.89
C ASP A 194 32.37 14.51 17.89
N ARG A 195 32.70 14.19 16.63
CA ARG A 195 32.86 15.17 15.55
C ARG A 195 31.63 15.24 14.67
N ALA A 196 31.44 16.40 14.02
CA ALA A 196 30.47 16.58 12.96
C ALA A 196 30.65 15.50 11.87
N THR A 197 29.53 15.01 11.34
CA THR A 197 29.51 13.98 10.29
C THR A 197 30.33 14.47 9.09
N PRO A 198 31.41 13.77 8.70
CA PRO A 198 32.21 14.18 7.54
C PRO A 198 31.39 14.16 6.26
N GLU A 199 31.58 15.15 5.39
CA GLU A 199 30.96 15.20 4.05
C GLU A 199 31.27 13.94 3.23
N THR A 200 32.46 13.37 3.42
CA THR A 200 32.91 12.11 2.78
C THR A 200 32.06 10.89 3.13
N LEU A 201 31.29 10.95 4.23
CA LEU A 201 30.31 9.91 4.60
C LEU A 201 28.88 10.35 4.30
N SER A 202 28.57 11.64 4.44
CA SER A 202 27.23 12.19 4.18
C SER A 202 26.80 12.00 2.72
N ILE A 203 27.65 12.41 1.76
CA ILE A 203 27.31 12.40 0.33
C ILE A 203 27.00 10.97 -0.17
N PRO A 204 27.87 9.96 0.05
CA PRO A 204 27.59 8.59 -0.39
C PRO A 204 26.36 7.99 0.31
N PHE A 205 26.11 8.35 1.57
CA PHE A 205 24.94 7.86 2.30
C PHE A 205 23.63 8.42 1.74
N LYS A 206 23.59 9.71 1.41
CA LYS A 206 22.44 10.34 0.72
C LYS A 206 22.17 9.70 -0.63
N GLU A 207 23.22 9.50 -1.43
CA GLU A 207 23.10 8.88 -2.74
C GLU A 207 22.60 7.44 -2.63
N TYR A 208 23.14 6.67 -1.68
CA TYR A 208 22.71 5.30 -1.40
C TYR A 208 21.22 5.21 -1.05
N LEU A 209 20.72 6.06 -0.14
CA LEU A 209 19.31 6.07 0.23
C LEU A 209 18.40 6.52 -0.92
N SER A 210 18.84 7.49 -1.71
CA SER A 210 18.08 7.97 -2.87
C SER A 210 17.92 6.86 -3.92
N ASN A 211 18.98 6.10 -4.18
CA ASN A 211 18.98 5.01 -5.16
C ASN A 211 18.13 3.80 -4.74
N LEU A 212 18.10 3.47 -3.44
CA LEU A 212 17.27 2.36 -2.92
C LEU A 212 15.76 2.58 -3.07
N THR A 213 15.34 3.85 -2.99
CA THR A 213 13.92 4.23 -2.98
C THR A 213 13.26 3.97 -4.36
N LEU A 214 14.05 3.88 -5.44
CA LEU A 214 13.59 3.65 -6.82
C LEU A 214 13.21 2.18 -7.11
N THR A 215 13.71 1.21 -6.33
CA THR A 215 13.64 -0.23 -6.66
C THR A 215 12.33 -0.95 -6.27
N SER A 216 11.39 -0.27 -5.62
CA SER A 216 10.13 -0.91 -5.21
C SER A 216 9.11 -0.95 -6.35
N ASN A 217 9.04 -2.10 -7.05
CA ASN A 217 8.04 -2.37 -8.09
C ASN A 217 6.61 -2.21 -7.53
N THR A 218 6.05 -1.00 -7.63
CA THR A 218 4.82 -0.57 -6.93
C THR A 218 3.54 -0.89 -7.69
N THR A 219 3.65 -1.59 -8.83
CA THR A 219 2.56 -1.87 -9.77
C THR A 219 1.70 -3.08 -9.40
N LEU A 220 2.16 -3.96 -8.50
CA LEU A 220 1.35 -5.10 -8.07
C LEU A 220 0.23 -4.65 -7.15
N LYS A 221 -1.02 -4.97 -7.53
CA LYS A 221 -2.19 -4.80 -6.67
C LYS A 221 -2.15 -5.84 -5.53
N PRO A 222 -2.34 -5.44 -4.27
CA PRO A 222 -2.44 -6.40 -3.16
C PRO A 222 -3.67 -7.31 -3.34
N SER A 223 -3.54 -8.56 -2.95
CA SER A 223 -4.69 -9.48 -2.92
C SER A 223 -5.56 -9.20 -1.70
N LEU A 224 -6.89 -9.25 -1.83
CA LEU A 224 -7.81 -9.10 -0.69
C LEU A 224 -7.88 -10.36 0.16
N THR A 225 -7.52 -11.50 -0.44
CA THR A 225 -7.52 -12.82 0.20
C THR A 225 -6.15 -13.46 0.09
N THR A 226 -5.77 -14.30 1.05
CA THR A 226 -4.52 -15.07 1.02
C THR A 226 -4.79 -16.57 0.92
N VAL A 227 -3.88 -17.30 0.28
CA VAL A 227 -3.94 -18.78 0.20
C VAL A 227 -3.47 -19.42 1.51
N GLY A 228 -2.57 -18.75 2.23
CA GLY A 228 -2.09 -19.19 3.53
C GLY A 228 -3.05 -18.84 4.67
N ILE A 229 -2.56 -18.93 5.90
CA ILE A 229 -3.31 -18.47 7.07
C ILE A 229 -3.47 -16.95 6.97
N GLY A 230 -4.72 -16.52 6.80
CA GLY A 230 -5.09 -15.11 6.80
C GLY A 230 -5.10 -14.52 8.20
N GLU A 231 -5.63 -13.31 8.29
CA GLU A 231 -5.78 -12.62 9.56
C GLU A 231 -6.78 -13.38 10.44
N SER A 232 -6.34 -13.80 11.64
CA SER A 232 -7.25 -14.39 12.61
C SER A 232 -8.28 -13.34 13.07
N LEU A 233 -9.42 -13.78 13.59
CA LEU A 233 -10.48 -12.86 14.01
C LEU A 233 -9.99 -11.82 15.04
N SER A 234 -9.06 -12.20 15.92
CA SER A 234 -8.46 -11.31 16.91
C SER A 234 -7.49 -10.29 16.29
N GLU A 235 -6.85 -10.63 15.16
CA GLU A 235 -5.92 -9.77 14.41
C GLU A 235 -6.61 -8.91 13.35
N ARG A 236 -7.87 -9.21 12.99
CA ARG A 236 -8.72 -8.37 12.12
C ARG A 236 -9.13 -7.04 12.75
N CYS A 237 -8.72 -6.76 13.98
CA CYS A 237 -8.93 -5.45 14.61
C CYS A 237 -7.72 -4.96 15.39
N GLY A 238 -7.41 -3.68 15.20
CA GLY A 238 -6.35 -3.01 15.95
C GLY A 238 -4.96 -3.43 15.50
N ARG A 239 -4.02 -3.45 16.46
CA ARG A 239 -2.61 -3.74 16.20
C ARG A 239 -2.34 -5.24 16.32
N ARG A 240 -1.57 -5.79 15.38
CA ARG A 240 -1.04 -7.16 15.47
C ARG A 240 -0.14 -7.35 16.69
N SER A 241 -0.35 -8.46 17.37
CA SER A 241 0.24 -8.71 18.67
C SER A 241 1.56 -9.48 18.63
N SER A 242 2.01 -9.97 17.46
CA SER A 242 2.97 -11.09 17.45
C SER A 242 4.07 -11.11 16.38
N LYS A 243 4.09 -10.26 15.34
CA LYS A 243 5.16 -10.35 14.33
C LYS A 243 5.71 -8.99 13.86
N PRO A 244 7.04 -8.77 13.92
CA PRO A 244 7.72 -7.83 13.05
C PRO A 244 7.87 -8.50 11.68
N ILE A 245 6.75 -8.66 10.96
CA ILE A 245 6.82 -8.96 9.54
C ILE A 245 6.92 -7.60 8.85
N ASP A 246 7.87 -7.50 7.91
CA ASP A 246 7.90 -6.41 6.93
C ASP A 246 6.48 -6.17 6.44
N ASP A 247 5.95 -5.01 6.83
CA ASP A 247 4.57 -4.68 6.58
C ASP A 247 4.45 -4.25 5.12
N GLU A 248 4.52 -5.23 4.22
CA GLU A 248 4.42 -5.08 2.76
C GLU A 248 3.17 -4.28 2.36
N ASP A 249 2.11 -4.34 3.17
CA ASP A 249 0.90 -3.53 2.95
C ASP A 249 1.21 -2.03 2.92
N ARG A 250 2.30 -1.55 3.55
CA ARG A 250 2.73 -0.14 3.48
C ARG A 250 2.94 0.31 2.04
N LEU A 251 3.40 -0.56 1.16
CA LEU A 251 3.56 -0.30 -0.27
C LEU A 251 2.21 -0.12 -1.00
N HIS A 252 1.10 -0.26 -0.28
CA HIS A 252 -0.24 -0.23 -0.82
C HIS A 252 -1.19 0.71 -0.07
N LEU A 253 -0.78 1.32 1.05
CA LEU A 253 -1.60 2.30 1.79
C LEU A 253 -1.55 3.68 1.12
N PHE A 254 -1.98 3.76 -0.13
CA PHE A 254 -2.07 4.97 -0.94
C PHE A 254 -3.52 5.27 -1.32
N LEU A 255 -3.87 6.54 -1.48
CA LEU A 255 -5.28 6.97 -1.55
C LEU A 255 -6.08 6.21 -2.62
N ARG A 256 -5.54 6.09 -3.84
CA ARG A 256 -6.21 5.35 -4.93
C ARG A 256 -6.44 3.89 -4.59
N LYS A 257 -5.44 3.17 -4.06
CA LYS A 257 -5.58 1.76 -3.66
C LYS A 257 -6.59 1.60 -2.50
N MET A 258 -6.63 2.56 -1.58
CA MET A 258 -7.55 2.53 -0.44
C MET A 258 -9.02 2.80 -0.85
N HIS A 259 -9.26 3.54 -1.94
CA HIS A 259 -10.60 3.81 -2.48
C HIS A 259 -10.98 3.01 -3.73
N ALA A 260 -10.04 2.27 -4.32
CA ALA A 260 -10.34 1.46 -5.51
C ALA A 260 -11.44 0.43 -5.22
N PRO A 261 -12.31 0.16 -6.22
CA PRO A 261 -13.34 -0.87 -6.13
C PRO A 261 -12.78 -2.21 -5.66
N LEU A 262 -13.63 -2.94 -4.95
CA LEU A 262 -13.31 -4.23 -4.40
C LEU A 262 -13.05 -5.31 -5.47
N ASP A 263 -13.56 -5.13 -6.69
CA ASP A 263 -13.36 -6.01 -7.83
C ASP A 263 -12.01 -5.81 -8.53
N ASP A 264 -11.34 -4.68 -8.28
CA ASP A 264 -10.05 -4.36 -8.88
C ASP A 264 -8.90 -5.20 -8.31
N PHE A 265 -9.15 -5.90 -7.20
CA PHE A 265 -8.14 -6.63 -6.45
C PHE A 265 -8.30 -8.15 -6.58
N PRO A 266 -7.19 -8.90 -6.64
CA PRO A 266 -7.24 -10.36 -6.65
C PRO A 266 -7.95 -10.94 -5.42
N ARG A 267 -8.73 -12.01 -5.64
CA ARG A 267 -9.50 -12.75 -4.62
C ARG A 267 -9.29 -14.27 -4.67
N GLY A 268 -8.08 -14.69 -5.05
CA GLY A 268 -7.76 -16.11 -5.28
C GLY A 268 -7.44 -16.93 -4.02
N GLY A 269 -7.56 -16.34 -2.83
CA GLY A 269 -7.28 -16.96 -1.54
C GLY A 269 -8.54 -17.37 -0.80
N TYR A 270 -8.37 -18.04 0.34
CA TYR A 270 -9.47 -18.62 1.11
C TYR A 270 -9.71 -17.93 2.45
N ASP A 271 -8.80 -17.03 2.82
CA ASP A 271 -8.89 -16.26 4.06
C ASP A 271 -8.56 -14.80 3.80
N ILE A 272 -8.93 -13.94 4.74
CA ILE A 272 -8.79 -12.49 4.62
C ILE A 272 -7.33 -12.07 4.73
N SER A 273 -6.90 -11.19 3.81
CA SER A 273 -5.57 -10.59 3.83
C SER A 273 -5.42 -9.47 4.86
N SER A 274 -4.17 -9.22 5.23
CA SER A 274 -3.70 -8.06 5.98
C SER A 274 -4.15 -6.72 5.38
N PHE A 275 -3.97 -6.58 4.07
CA PHE A 275 -4.30 -5.37 3.32
C PHE A 275 -5.79 -5.08 3.39
N TYR A 276 -6.64 -6.09 3.16
CA TYR A 276 -8.09 -5.91 3.21
C TYR A 276 -8.58 -5.47 4.60
N VAL A 277 -7.97 -5.99 5.68
CA VAL A 277 -8.26 -5.51 7.05
C VAL A 277 -7.92 -4.01 7.18
N LYS A 278 -6.74 -3.58 6.71
CA LYS A 278 -6.34 -2.16 6.78
C LYS A 278 -7.22 -1.26 5.92
N LYS A 279 -7.56 -1.68 4.70
CA LYS A 279 -8.53 -0.99 3.82
C LYS A 279 -9.88 -0.83 4.53
N SER A 280 -10.36 -1.87 5.18
CA SER A 280 -11.62 -1.84 5.95
C SER A 280 -11.54 -0.89 7.15
N ILE A 281 -10.44 -0.90 7.90
CA ILE A 281 -10.21 0.04 9.02
C ILE A 281 -10.23 1.48 8.49
N TYR A 282 -9.53 1.75 7.39
CA TYR A 282 -9.49 3.07 6.79
C TYR A 282 -10.88 3.57 6.38
N LEU A 283 -11.62 2.76 5.60
CA LEU A 283 -12.95 3.12 5.12
C LEU A 283 -13.95 3.29 6.28
N ALA A 284 -13.81 2.54 7.37
CA ALA A 284 -14.66 2.72 8.56
C ALA A 284 -14.47 4.09 9.25
N PHE A 285 -13.30 4.73 9.12
CA PHE A 285 -13.02 6.03 9.72
C PHE A 285 -13.22 7.21 8.76
N PHE A 286 -12.89 7.01 7.49
CA PHE A 286 -12.86 8.09 6.51
C PHE A 286 -14.03 8.03 5.52
N GLY A 287 -14.75 6.91 5.45
CA GLY A 287 -15.77 6.68 4.43
C GLY A 287 -15.18 6.60 3.02
N GLU A 288 -16.05 6.29 2.06
CA GLU A 288 -15.71 6.28 0.64
C GLU A 288 -15.50 7.69 0.11
N THR A 289 -14.61 7.82 -0.87
CA THR A 289 -14.45 9.04 -1.66
C THR A 289 -14.11 8.70 -3.10
N VAL A 290 -14.47 9.58 -4.03
CA VAL A 290 -14.07 9.44 -5.43
C VAL A 290 -12.74 10.15 -5.62
N VAL A 291 -11.71 9.41 -6.01
CA VAL A 291 -10.43 9.98 -6.42
C VAL A 291 -10.49 10.18 -7.94
N PRO A 292 -10.48 11.43 -8.45
CA PRO A 292 -10.55 11.68 -9.90
C PRO A 292 -9.44 10.95 -10.64
N GLU A 293 -9.74 10.38 -11.80
CA GLU A 293 -8.73 9.80 -12.68
C GLU A 293 -7.69 10.85 -13.05
N ALA A 294 -6.44 10.41 -13.26
CA ALA A 294 -5.38 11.31 -13.67
C ALA A 294 -5.77 11.99 -14.98
N GLU A 295 -5.63 13.30 -15.05
CA GLU A 295 -5.74 14.02 -16.33
C GLU A 295 -4.64 13.46 -17.24
N SER A 296 -5.04 12.72 -18.28
CA SER A 296 -4.12 12.36 -19.35
C SER A 296 -3.75 13.66 -20.05
N GLN A 297 -2.48 14.06 -19.95
CA GLN A 297 -1.93 15.07 -20.85
C GLN A 297 -1.93 14.46 -22.24
N THR A 298 -3.02 14.64 -22.98
CA THR A 298 -2.97 14.60 -24.43
C THR A 298 -2.20 15.85 -24.85
N ASP A 299 -0.92 15.68 -25.18
CA ASP A 299 -0.19 16.60 -26.04
C ASP A 299 -0.85 16.56 -27.41
N ASP A 300 -1.94 17.31 -27.58
CA ASP A 300 -2.47 17.69 -28.88
C ASP A 300 -2.96 19.14 -28.81
N ASP A 301 -2.51 19.91 -29.80
CA ASP A 301 -2.89 21.28 -30.16
C ASP A 301 -2.17 22.44 -29.47
N ALA A 302 -0.85 22.45 -29.68
CA ALA A 302 -0.12 23.68 -30.00
C ALA A 302 -0.33 24.08 -31.48
N GLN A 303 -1.53 24.45 -31.91
CA GLN A 303 -1.78 25.28 -33.10
C GLN A 303 -3.14 25.97 -32.98
N ASP A 304 -3.18 27.23 -32.53
CA ASP A 304 -3.85 28.32 -33.24
C ASP A 304 -3.63 29.64 -32.51
N ALA A 305 -2.60 30.37 -32.93
CA ALA A 305 -2.44 31.77 -32.61
C ALA A 305 -2.41 32.54 -33.93
N GLY A 306 -3.57 33.05 -34.33
CA GLY A 306 -3.63 34.36 -34.98
C GLY A 306 -4.65 34.51 -36.10
N ALA A 307 -5.83 35.03 -35.77
CA ALA A 307 -6.46 36.08 -36.56
C ALA A 307 -7.39 36.96 -35.70
N SER A 308 -6.90 38.14 -35.38
CA SER A 308 -7.62 39.27 -34.78
C SER A 308 -8.33 40.10 -35.88
N VAL A 309 -9.51 40.64 -35.57
CA VAL A 309 -10.24 41.70 -36.29
C VAL A 309 -11.02 42.47 -35.22
N HIS A 310 -11.10 43.80 -35.13
CA HIS A 310 -10.38 44.96 -35.65
C HIS A 310 -10.96 46.15 -34.86
N THR A 311 -10.15 47.16 -34.54
CA THR A 311 -10.63 48.55 -34.51
C THR A 311 -9.65 49.44 -35.26
N ASP A 312 -10.25 50.33 -36.03
CA ASP A 312 -9.81 51.65 -36.46
C ASP A 312 -9.06 51.88 -37.80
N HIS A 313 -9.70 52.81 -38.50
CA HIS A 313 -9.21 53.86 -39.40
C HIS A 313 -8.93 53.58 -40.88
N ALA A 314 -9.72 54.31 -41.68
CA ALA A 314 -9.66 54.50 -43.12
C ALA A 314 -8.37 55.20 -43.59
N SER A 315 -7.89 54.85 -44.78
CA SER A 315 -7.84 55.74 -45.97
C SER A 315 -7.01 55.14 -47.12
N ALA A 316 -7.38 55.54 -48.33
CA ALA A 316 -6.58 55.58 -49.57
C ALA A 316 -6.32 54.28 -50.38
N ALA A 317 -7.22 54.07 -51.35
CA ALA A 317 -7.01 53.89 -52.79
C ALA A 317 -5.63 53.44 -53.35
N GLY A 318 -5.67 52.43 -54.24
CA GLY A 318 -4.65 52.22 -55.28
C GLY A 318 -4.47 50.77 -55.74
N THR A 319 -5.27 50.31 -56.69
CA THR A 319 -4.91 49.24 -57.66
C THR A 319 -3.90 49.82 -58.70
N PRO A 320 -3.31 49.10 -59.68
CA PRO A 320 -3.35 47.65 -60.01
C PRO A 320 -2.01 47.03 -60.54
N THR A 321 -2.10 45.76 -61.00
CA THR A 321 -1.32 45.12 -62.11
C THR A 321 0.16 44.81 -61.84
N ASN A 322 0.81 43.75 -62.34
CA ASN A 322 0.60 42.86 -63.49
C ASN A 322 1.59 41.66 -63.39
N GLN A 323 1.25 40.51 -64.01
CA GLN A 323 2.06 39.64 -64.91
C GLN A 323 3.54 39.28 -64.54
N ASP A 324 4.13 38.11 -64.81
CA ASP A 324 3.84 37.01 -65.74
C ASP A 324 4.84 35.84 -65.51
N SER A 325 4.49 34.66 -66.06
CA SER A 325 5.38 33.63 -66.66
C SER A 325 6.31 32.78 -65.76
N SER A 326 6.58 31.49 -65.99
CA SER A 326 6.17 30.49 -66.99
C SER A 326 6.85 29.12 -66.72
N SER A 327 6.16 28.01 -67.07
CA SER A 327 6.65 26.74 -67.66
C SER A 327 7.74 25.89 -66.96
N ALA A 328 7.47 24.66 -66.50
CA ALA A 328 7.30 23.39 -67.23
C ALA A 328 8.57 22.84 -67.91
N ASN A 329 9.06 21.65 -67.47
CA ASN A 329 9.35 20.51 -68.35
C ASN A 329 9.72 19.19 -67.63
N ARG A 330 9.27 18.09 -68.28
CA ARG A 330 9.59 16.66 -68.10
C ARG A 330 11.09 16.36 -68.35
N THR A 331 11.59 15.19 -67.93
CA THR A 331 11.84 13.97 -68.75
C THR A 331 12.62 12.89 -67.94
N THR A 332 12.23 11.61 -68.08
CA THR A 332 12.95 10.33 -67.78
C THR A 332 14.09 10.07 -68.83
N PRO A 333 14.83 8.91 -68.99
CA PRO A 333 14.60 7.48 -68.59
C PRO A 333 15.83 6.52 -68.37
N GLU A 334 15.55 5.21 -68.14
CA GLU A 334 16.24 3.94 -68.59
C GLU A 334 17.63 3.49 -68.00
N HIS A 335 18.09 2.22 -67.88
CA HIS A 335 17.75 0.87 -68.43
C HIS A 335 18.51 -0.32 -67.73
N GLN A 336 17.85 -1.49 -67.53
CA GLN A 336 18.19 -2.93 -67.91
C GLN A 336 19.59 -3.59 -67.66
N ASN A 337 19.86 -4.92 -67.52
CA ASN A 337 19.17 -6.21 -67.78
C ASN A 337 19.92 -7.47 -67.18
N ASN A 338 19.15 -8.56 -66.90
CA ASN A 338 19.34 -10.05 -67.02
C ASN A 338 20.66 -10.85 -66.79
N SER A 339 20.57 -12.02 -66.12
CA SER A 339 20.54 -13.40 -66.71
C SER A 339 20.78 -14.56 -65.69
N GLU A 340 20.13 -15.72 -65.90
CA GLU A 340 20.22 -17.03 -65.19
C GLU A 340 21.05 -18.04 -66.03
N PRO A 341 21.76 -19.08 -65.49
CA PRO A 341 21.22 -20.46 -65.36
C PRO A 341 21.82 -21.39 -64.24
N GLN A 342 21.15 -22.53 -63.95
CA GLN A 342 21.54 -23.71 -63.12
C GLN A 342 22.58 -24.68 -63.82
N PRO A 343 23.08 -25.86 -63.29
CA PRO A 343 22.91 -26.61 -62.00
C PRO A 343 24.20 -27.30 -61.39
N GLN A 344 24.02 -28.03 -60.26
CA GLN A 344 24.76 -29.23 -59.72
C GLN A 344 26.14 -29.13 -59.03
N ASN A 345 26.19 -29.43 -57.71
CA ASN A 345 26.99 -30.50 -57.01
C ASN A 345 27.22 -30.18 -55.51
N ASN A 346 27.01 -31.17 -54.63
CA ASN A 346 27.43 -31.17 -53.20
C ASN A 346 28.88 -31.71 -53.08
N PRO A 347 29.48 -31.80 -51.86
CA PRO A 347 29.97 -30.80 -50.86
C PRO A 347 31.54 -30.94 -50.76
N PRO A 348 32.36 -30.55 -49.72
CA PRO A 348 32.07 -30.08 -48.36
C PRO A 348 32.96 -28.95 -47.77
N GLU A 349 32.56 -28.56 -46.56
CA GLU A 349 33.41 -28.12 -45.42
C GLU A 349 34.08 -26.73 -45.38
N HIS A 350 33.81 -26.13 -44.21
CA HIS A 350 34.57 -25.12 -43.46
C HIS A 350 34.24 -23.62 -43.61
N GLN A 351 33.71 -23.13 -42.48
CA GLN A 351 33.99 -21.86 -41.81
C GLN A 351 33.03 -20.68 -42.09
N SER A 352 32.03 -20.62 -41.22
CA SER A 352 31.66 -19.46 -40.41
C SER A 352 31.48 -18.12 -41.10
N THR A 353 30.22 -17.71 -41.31
CA THR A 353 29.71 -16.41 -40.85
C THR A 353 28.20 -16.28 -41.10
N SER A 354 27.56 -15.46 -40.24
CA SER A 354 26.20 -14.91 -40.30
C SER A 354 24.96 -15.78 -40.01
N GLU A 355 24.28 -15.36 -38.94
CA GLU A 355 22.85 -15.43 -38.60
C GLU A 355 22.11 -16.78 -38.59
N PRO A 356 21.56 -17.17 -37.42
CA PRO A 356 20.27 -17.81 -37.36
C PRO A 356 19.19 -16.77 -37.04
N GLN A 357 18.27 -16.62 -37.99
CA GLN A 357 16.85 -16.32 -37.77
C GLN A 357 16.35 -16.88 -36.43
N PRO A 358 15.30 -16.30 -35.81
CA PRO A 358 14.69 -16.83 -34.60
C PRO A 358 14.21 -18.26 -34.88
N GLN A 359 15.04 -19.23 -34.49
CA GLN A 359 14.68 -20.62 -34.45
C GLN A 359 13.62 -20.72 -33.37
N ASN A 360 12.37 -20.91 -33.82
CA ASN A 360 11.27 -21.46 -33.05
C ASN A 360 11.77 -22.66 -32.24
N ASN A 361 12.15 -22.41 -30.98
CA ASN A 361 12.38 -23.45 -30.00
C ASN A 361 11.00 -23.88 -29.46
N PRO A 362 10.71 -25.18 -29.38
CA PRO A 362 9.39 -25.65 -28.98
C PRO A 362 9.12 -25.31 -27.51
N GLN A 363 8.06 -24.51 -27.30
CA GLN A 363 7.20 -24.44 -26.11
C GLN A 363 7.74 -25.05 -24.81
N GLU A 364 8.22 -24.21 -23.90
CA GLU A 364 8.23 -24.57 -22.49
C GLU A 364 6.79 -24.51 -21.96
N ASP A 365 6.04 -25.60 -22.07
CA ASP A 365 4.71 -25.67 -21.46
C ASP A 365 4.83 -25.69 -19.93
N VAL A 366 3.91 -25.01 -19.25
CA VAL A 366 3.72 -25.12 -17.81
C VAL A 366 2.89 -26.36 -17.51
N ILE A 367 3.37 -27.19 -16.59
CA ILE A 367 2.67 -28.38 -16.10
C ILE A 367 2.02 -28.12 -14.74
N PHE A 368 0.73 -28.40 -14.65
CA PHE A 368 -0.02 -28.46 -13.38
C PHE A 368 -0.03 -29.91 -12.91
N VAL A 369 0.45 -30.16 -11.70
CA VAL A 369 0.69 -31.52 -11.19
C VAL A 369 -0.04 -31.71 -9.87
N SER A 370 -0.78 -32.81 -9.70
CA SER A 370 -1.40 -33.18 -8.43
C SER A 370 -0.33 -33.37 -7.35
N LYS A 371 -0.43 -32.66 -6.21
CA LYS A 371 0.51 -32.84 -5.09
C LYS A 371 0.49 -34.28 -4.54
N ASN A 372 -0.70 -34.88 -4.47
CA ASN A 372 -0.92 -36.16 -3.81
C ASN A 372 -0.50 -37.34 -4.71
N SER A 373 -0.87 -37.30 -5.99
CA SER A 373 -0.62 -38.41 -6.92
C SER A 373 0.56 -38.17 -7.86
N ARG A 374 1.08 -36.94 -7.93
CA ARG A 374 2.13 -36.50 -8.88
C ARG A 374 1.73 -36.62 -10.36
N ASP A 375 0.45 -36.82 -10.65
CA ASP A 375 -0.06 -36.87 -12.02
C ASP A 375 -0.10 -35.46 -12.63
N VAL A 376 0.23 -35.37 -13.91
CA VAL A 376 0.06 -34.14 -14.70
C VAL A 376 -1.44 -33.95 -14.96
N LEU A 377 -2.02 -32.92 -14.34
CA LEU A 377 -3.44 -32.57 -14.47
C LEU A 377 -3.72 -31.73 -15.71
N ALA A 378 -2.80 -30.83 -16.07
CA ALA A 378 -2.92 -30.02 -17.28
C ALA A 378 -1.56 -29.51 -17.77
N ARG A 379 -1.52 -29.16 -19.06
CA ARG A 379 -0.45 -28.39 -19.71
C ARG A 379 -1.04 -27.14 -20.32
N CYS A 380 -0.32 -26.03 -20.23
CA CYS A 380 -0.62 -24.83 -20.99
C CYS A 380 0.66 -24.13 -21.41
N PRO A 381 0.63 -23.31 -22.47
CA PRO A 381 1.80 -22.54 -22.88
C PRO A 381 2.29 -21.61 -21.76
N PHE A 382 3.60 -21.41 -21.65
CA PHE A 382 4.19 -20.47 -20.69
C PHE A 382 4.04 -19.02 -21.17
N ASN A 383 2.83 -18.49 -20.99
CA ASN A 383 2.52 -17.07 -21.11
C ASN A 383 1.53 -16.65 -20.01
N PRO A 384 1.45 -15.34 -19.69
CA PRO A 384 0.63 -14.86 -18.57
C PRO A 384 -0.83 -15.30 -18.68
N GLU A 385 -1.44 -15.12 -19.86
CA GLU A 385 -2.86 -15.39 -20.07
C GLU A 385 -3.20 -16.86 -19.90
N SER A 386 -2.41 -17.76 -20.50
CA SER A 386 -2.64 -19.20 -20.48
C SER A 386 -2.43 -19.78 -19.08
N VAL A 387 -1.36 -19.35 -18.40
CA VAL A 387 -1.05 -19.80 -17.04
C VAL A 387 -2.10 -19.32 -16.06
N THR A 388 -2.48 -18.03 -16.11
CA THR A 388 -3.50 -17.48 -15.21
C THR A 388 -4.87 -18.10 -15.47
N LEU A 389 -5.25 -18.30 -16.73
CA LEU A 389 -6.50 -18.97 -17.08
C LEU A 389 -6.52 -20.41 -16.54
N GLN A 390 -5.47 -21.19 -16.76
CA GLN A 390 -5.41 -22.57 -16.29
C GLN A 390 -5.35 -22.66 -14.76
N ALA A 391 -4.59 -21.78 -14.11
CA ALA A 391 -4.53 -21.65 -12.66
C ALA A 391 -5.90 -21.29 -12.06
N SER A 392 -6.64 -20.38 -12.70
CA SER A 392 -7.96 -19.94 -12.20
C SER A 392 -8.98 -21.07 -12.15
N LYS A 393 -8.96 -22.01 -13.11
CA LYS A 393 -9.85 -23.19 -13.11
C LYS A 393 -9.68 -24.03 -11.86
N TYR A 394 -8.44 -24.24 -11.44
CA TYR A 394 -8.14 -25.01 -10.22
C TYR A 394 -8.51 -24.23 -8.96
N ALA A 395 -8.18 -22.95 -8.88
CA ALA A 395 -8.54 -22.11 -7.73
C ALA A 395 -10.06 -22.00 -7.53
N LEU A 396 -10.82 -21.85 -8.63
CA LEU A 396 -12.29 -21.83 -8.62
C LEU A 396 -12.90 -23.21 -8.27
N SER A 397 -12.20 -24.29 -8.60
CA SER A 397 -12.60 -25.67 -8.28
C SER A 397 -12.11 -26.13 -6.91
N GLU A 398 -11.79 -25.19 -6.01
CA GLU A 398 -11.36 -25.46 -4.65
C GLU A 398 -10.01 -26.17 -4.49
N TYR A 399 -9.08 -25.97 -5.43
CA TYR A 399 -7.70 -26.44 -5.31
C TYR A 399 -6.73 -25.29 -5.01
N SER A 400 -5.84 -25.51 -4.05
CA SER A 400 -4.70 -24.63 -3.79
C SER A 400 -3.60 -24.84 -4.84
N LEU A 401 -2.98 -23.74 -5.24
CA LEU A 401 -1.83 -23.75 -6.13
C LEU A 401 -0.57 -23.50 -5.31
N MET A 402 0.47 -24.24 -5.60
CA MET A 402 1.72 -24.23 -4.84
C MET A 402 2.91 -24.40 -5.80
N THR A 403 4.00 -23.72 -5.49
CA THR A 403 5.29 -23.94 -6.17
C THR A 403 5.93 -25.26 -5.73
N GLU A 404 6.96 -25.72 -6.44
CA GLU A 404 7.70 -26.92 -6.04
C GLU A 404 8.42 -26.76 -4.69
N GLN A 405 8.69 -25.52 -4.28
CA GLN A 405 9.31 -25.18 -3.00
C GLN A 405 8.30 -25.14 -1.83
N GLY A 406 7.03 -25.50 -2.06
CA GLY A 406 6.02 -25.52 -1.02
C GLY A 406 5.30 -24.18 -0.78
N ILE A 407 5.60 -23.15 -1.58
CA ILE A 407 5.00 -21.82 -1.42
C ILE A 407 3.65 -21.78 -2.11
N TYR A 408 2.59 -21.46 -1.37
CA TYR A 408 1.25 -21.26 -1.93
C TYR A 408 1.15 -19.97 -2.75
N VAL A 409 0.46 -20.03 -3.89
CA VAL A 409 0.35 -18.91 -4.85
C VAL A 409 -1.11 -18.71 -5.24
N ILE A 410 -1.57 -17.46 -5.32
CA ILE A 410 -2.88 -17.17 -5.93
C ILE A 410 -2.79 -17.31 -7.45
N TYR A 411 -3.87 -17.73 -8.11
CA TYR A 411 -3.86 -18.01 -9.55
C TYR A 411 -3.39 -16.83 -10.43
N SER A 412 -3.65 -15.59 -10.00
CA SER A 412 -3.23 -14.37 -10.71
C SER A 412 -1.73 -14.08 -10.59
N GLN A 413 -1.04 -14.69 -9.61
CA GLN A 413 0.40 -14.53 -9.40
C GLN A 413 1.21 -15.73 -9.91
N CYS A 414 0.56 -16.82 -10.34
CA CYS A 414 1.24 -18.04 -10.78
C CYS A 414 2.28 -17.80 -11.87
N TYR A 415 1.96 -16.98 -12.88
CA TYR A 415 2.92 -16.68 -13.95
C TYR A 415 4.18 -15.98 -13.40
N ASN A 416 3.99 -14.93 -12.60
CA ASN A 416 5.09 -14.17 -12.02
C ASN A 416 5.95 -15.04 -11.10
N GLU A 417 5.34 -15.95 -10.35
CA GLU A 417 6.10 -16.87 -9.50
C GLU A 417 6.87 -17.93 -10.29
N LEU A 418 6.33 -18.42 -11.41
CA LEU A 418 7.07 -19.31 -12.31
C LEU A 418 8.27 -18.61 -12.95
N VAL A 419 8.11 -17.34 -13.34
CA VAL A 419 9.21 -16.50 -13.82
C VAL A 419 10.26 -16.32 -12.72
N ARG A 420 9.83 -15.93 -11.52
CA ARG A 420 10.73 -15.64 -10.39
C ARG A 420 11.51 -16.88 -9.91
N SER A 421 10.85 -18.02 -9.86
CA SER A 421 11.44 -19.30 -9.42
C SER A 421 12.19 -20.04 -10.53
N ASN A 422 12.13 -19.53 -11.77
CA ASN A 422 12.54 -20.24 -12.99
C ASN A 422 11.99 -21.67 -13.06
N SER A 423 10.75 -21.88 -12.58
CA SER A 423 10.05 -23.16 -12.64
C SER A 423 9.04 -23.16 -13.78
N ARG A 424 8.67 -24.36 -14.24
CA ARG A 424 7.57 -24.59 -15.20
C ARG A 424 6.50 -25.49 -14.62
N LYS A 425 6.47 -25.64 -13.29
CA LYS A 425 5.60 -26.58 -12.61
C LYS A 425 4.86 -25.92 -11.46
N ILE A 426 3.54 -26.12 -11.46
CA ILE A 426 2.65 -25.74 -10.36
C ILE A 426 2.05 -27.01 -9.78
N LEU A 427 2.19 -27.17 -8.47
CA LEU A 427 1.51 -28.21 -7.71
C LEU A 427 0.09 -27.77 -7.41
N VAL A 428 -0.86 -28.64 -7.73
CA VAL A 428 -2.29 -28.47 -7.45
C VAL A 428 -2.64 -29.41 -6.30
N HIS A 429 -3.17 -28.85 -5.24
CA HIS A 429 -3.47 -29.59 -4.02
C HIS A 429 -4.95 -29.39 -3.66
N PRO A 430 -5.73 -30.46 -3.43
CA PRO A 430 -7.06 -30.33 -2.85
C PRO A 430 -6.97 -29.53 -1.55
N LYS A 431 -7.90 -28.60 -1.31
CA LYS A 431 -8.03 -27.95 0.01
C LYS A 431 -8.33 -29.03 1.06
N LEU A 432 -7.32 -29.48 1.79
CA LEU A 432 -7.55 -30.12 3.08
C LEU A 432 -7.85 -29.00 4.06
N LEU A 433 -9.15 -28.85 4.35
CA LEU A 433 -9.63 -28.06 5.47
C LEU A 433 -8.96 -28.47 6.80
N ASP A 434 -8.40 -29.68 6.88
CA ASP A 434 -7.87 -30.29 8.10
C ASP A 434 -6.48 -29.78 8.55
N GLU A 435 -5.48 -29.63 7.65
CA GLU A 435 -4.14 -29.14 8.05
C GLU A 435 -4.19 -27.66 8.47
N VAL A 436 -4.98 -26.85 7.76
CA VAL A 436 -5.22 -25.45 8.15
C VAL A 436 -6.11 -25.37 9.39
N ALA A 437 -7.03 -26.32 9.59
CA ALA A 437 -7.81 -26.41 10.83
C ALA A 437 -6.92 -26.77 12.03
N GLU A 438 -5.96 -27.69 11.90
CA GLU A 438 -5.03 -28.04 12.98
C GLU A 438 -4.13 -26.86 13.36
N GLU A 439 -3.54 -26.16 12.38
CA GLU A 439 -2.69 -25.00 12.65
C GLU A 439 -3.51 -23.82 13.22
N ARG A 440 -4.78 -23.66 12.80
CA ARG A 440 -5.72 -22.71 13.39
C ARG A 440 -6.17 -23.10 14.80
N GLU A 441 -6.37 -24.38 15.08
CA GLU A 441 -6.76 -24.87 16.40
C GLU A 441 -5.61 -24.70 17.39
N GLN A 442 -4.37 -24.91 16.94
CA GLN A 442 -3.18 -24.57 17.71
C GLN A 442 -3.08 -23.05 17.97
N ARG A 443 -3.34 -22.21 16.97
CA ARG A 443 -3.40 -20.75 17.17
C ARG A 443 -4.55 -20.32 18.09
N ARG A 444 -5.75 -20.89 17.95
CA ARG A 444 -6.90 -20.60 18.84
C ARG A 444 -6.58 -20.95 20.27
N ARG A 445 -5.95 -22.11 20.53
CA ARG A 445 -5.46 -22.47 21.86
C ARG A 445 -4.46 -21.46 22.39
N GLY A 446 -3.45 -21.08 21.59
CA GLY A 446 -2.48 -20.06 22.01
C GLY A 446 -3.09 -18.67 22.24
N GLU A 447 -4.08 -18.26 21.46
CA GLU A 447 -4.81 -16.99 21.65
C GLU A 447 -5.70 -17.03 22.90
N GLN A 448 -6.35 -18.16 23.18
CA GLN A 448 -7.19 -18.35 24.36
C GLN A 448 -6.35 -18.32 25.64
N GLU A 449 -5.24 -19.06 25.67
CA GLU A 449 -4.26 -19.04 26.78
C GLU A 449 -3.71 -17.62 27.02
N ARG A 450 -3.46 -16.86 25.93
CA ARG A 450 -3.00 -15.47 26.05
C ARG A 450 -4.08 -14.52 26.57
N SER A 451 -5.33 -14.70 26.16
CA SER A 451 -6.47 -13.92 26.68
C SER A 451 -6.68 -14.17 28.17
N GLU A 452 -6.65 -15.45 28.58
CA GLU A 452 -6.73 -15.85 29.99
C GLU A 452 -5.59 -15.23 30.81
N TRP A 453 -4.38 -15.18 30.24
CA TRP A 453 -3.25 -14.53 30.88
C TRP A 453 -3.40 -13.01 30.98
N GLU A 454 -3.91 -12.34 29.94
CA GLU A 454 -4.15 -10.89 29.95
C GLU A 454 -5.24 -10.49 30.95
N ASP A 455 -6.29 -11.31 31.10
CA ASP A 455 -7.36 -11.10 32.09
C ASP A 455 -6.83 -11.31 33.51
N THR A 456 -6.05 -12.38 33.74
CA THR A 456 -5.37 -12.62 35.02
C THR A 456 -4.44 -11.46 35.39
N ALA A 457 -3.68 -10.95 34.43
CA ALA A 457 -2.79 -9.81 34.63
C ALA A 457 -3.55 -8.51 34.89
N ARG A 458 -4.75 -8.33 34.32
CA ARG A 458 -5.61 -7.18 34.57
C ARG A 458 -6.17 -7.21 35.99
N ASP A 459 -6.61 -8.37 36.45
CA ASP A 459 -7.14 -8.56 37.79
C ASP A 459 -6.07 -8.30 38.85
N GLN A 460 -4.85 -8.82 38.65
CA GLN A 460 -3.72 -8.52 39.53
C GLN A 460 -3.38 -7.02 39.58
N ARG A 461 -3.45 -6.29 38.46
CA ARG A 461 -3.23 -4.84 38.43
C ARG A 461 -4.36 -4.06 39.11
N GLN A 462 -5.59 -4.54 39.04
CA GLN A 462 -6.71 -3.93 39.77
C GLN A 462 -6.53 -4.12 41.28
N LEU A 463 -6.23 -5.35 41.73
CA LEU A 463 -5.92 -5.67 43.14
C LEU A 463 -4.77 -4.82 43.70
N GLY A 464 -3.69 -4.65 42.95
CA GLY A 464 -2.56 -3.80 43.36
C GLY A 464 -2.93 -2.32 43.50
N ARG A 465 -3.85 -1.81 42.65
CA ARG A 465 -4.35 -0.42 42.76
C ARG A 465 -5.24 -0.21 43.98
N THR A 466 -6.15 -1.14 44.26
CA THR A 466 -6.99 -1.08 45.47
C THR A 466 -6.15 -1.12 46.74
N GLN A 467 -5.12 -1.98 46.78
CA GLN A 467 -4.21 -2.07 47.91
C GLN A 467 -3.40 -0.77 48.12
N ALA A 468 -2.88 -0.17 47.03
CA ALA A 468 -2.18 1.11 47.08
C ALA A 468 -3.08 2.27 47.57
N THR A 469 -4.35 2.32 47.12
CA THR A 469 -5.31 3.32 47.60
C THR A 469 -5.65 3.15 49.08
N HIS A 470 -5.73 1.91 49.56
CA HIS A 470 -5.99 1.62 50.98
C HIS A 470 -4.81 2.05 51.86
N ILE A 471 -3.58 1.77 51.43
CA ILE A 471 -2.34 2.18 52.13
C ILE A 471 -2.24 3.71 52.18
N HIS A 472 -2.53 4.41 51.07
CA HIS A 472 -2.48 5.87 51.03
C HIS A 472 -3.53 6.52 51.95
N ARG A 473 -4.75 5.94 52.02
CA ARG A 473 -5.82 6.41 52.92
C ARG A 473 -5.44 6.20 54.39
N HIS A 474 -4.84 5.06 54.72
CA HIS A 474 -4.37 4.77 56.09
C HIS A 474 -3.25 5.71 56.53
N LYS A 475 -2.28 6.01 55.66
CA LYS A 475 -1.20 6.98 55.94
C LYS A 475 -1.73 8.40 56.15
N ARG A 476 -2.75 8.83 55.39
CA ARG A 476 -3.41 10.13 55.59
C ARG A 476 -4.15 10.23 56.93
N LEU A 477 -4.78 9.15 57.38
CA LEU A 477 -5.48 9.11 58.66
C LEU A 477 -4.51 9.12 59.85
N HIS A 478 -3.39 8.41 59.75
CA HIS A 478 -2.33 8.47 60.77
C HIS A 478 -1.72 9.87 60.88
N LYS A 479 -1.39 10.49 59.75
CA LYS A 479 -0.83 11.84 59.73
C LYS A 479 -1.77 12.89 60.35
N ARG A 480 -3.09 12.79 60.10
CA ARG A 480 -4.07 13.67 60.75
C ARG A 480 -4.16 13.46 62.26
N ARG A 481 -4.06 12.21 62.74
CA ARG A 481 -4.04 11.93 64.18
C ARG A 481 -2.78 12.43 64.88
N GLU A 482 -1.65 12.47 64.19
CA GLU A 482 -0.39 13.03 64.70
C GLU A 482 -0.38 14.57 64.69
N GLU A 483 -1.19 15.21 63.84
CA GLU A 483 -1.36 16.67 63.79
C GLU A 483 -2.42 17.19 64.80
N GLU A 484 -3.22 16.29 65.39
CA GLU A 484 -4.28 16.59 66.37
C GLU A 484 -3.89 16.28 67.84
N LEU A 485 -2.67 15.78 68.06
CA LEU A 485 -2.03 15.56 69.37
C LEU A 485 -0.87 16.54 69.56
#